data_AF-A0AAW0V400-F1
#
_entry.id   AF-A0AAW0V400-F1
#
_cell.length_a   1.000
_cell.length_b   1.000
_cell.length_c   1.000
_cell.angle_alpha   90.00
_cell.angle_beta   90.00
_cell.angle_gamma   90.00
#
_symmetry.space_group_name_H-M   'P 1'
#
loop_
_entity.id
_entity.type
_entity.pdbx_description
1 polymer ?
#
loop_
_entity_poly.entity_id
_entity_poly.type
_entity_poly.pdbx_seq_one_letter_code
_entity_poly.pdbx_strand_id
1 'polypeptide(L)'
;VRGLQQHAWRYLCVDEGHRLKNHKCRLTKSLNTFPPMNRLLLTGTPLQNSLAELWALLNFLMPDIFDSLNVGEMQEEGSDERILRQEREGQVISTLMKEFWGF
;
A
#
# COMPACT_ATOMS: atom_id res chain seq x y z
N VAL A 1 -4.88 17.10 9.15
CA VAL A 1 -5.50 15.79 9.45
C VAL A 1 -5.91 15.59 10.91
N ARG A 2 -5.17 16.09 11.92
CA ARG A 2 -5.45 15.75 13.33
C ARG A 2 -6.88 16.05 13.81
N GLY A 3 -7.47 17.17 13.39
CA GLY A 3 -8.88 17.46 13.70
C GLY A 3 -9.87 16.49 13.05
N LEU A 4 -9.52 15.91 11.89
CA LEU A 4 -10.36 14.95 11.18
C LEU A 4 -10.32 13.55 11.84
N GLN A 5 -9.28 13.23 12.61
CA GLN A 5 -9.15 11.94 13.29
C GLN A 5 -10.20 11.72 14.38
N GLN A 6 -10.85 12.80 14.84
CA GLN A 6 -11.87 12.74 15.89
C GLN A 6 -13.21 12.18 15.39
N HIS A 7 -13.35 12.00 14.07
CA HIS A 7 -14.55 11.45 13.44
C HIS A 7 -14.33 9.99 13.02
N ALA A 8 -15.38 9.18 13.16
CA ALA A 8 -15.40 7.79 12.72
C ALA A 8 -15.68 7.71 11.22
N TRP A 9 -14.63 7.85 10.41
CA TRP A 9 -14.72 7.70 8.96
C TRP A 9 -14.97 6.24 8.57
N ARG A 10 -15.90 6.01 7.66
CA ARG A 10 -16.14 4.68 7.08
C ARG A 10 -15.31 4.40 5.83
N TYR A 11 -14.96 5.46 5.11
CA TYR A 11 -14.23 5.40 3.84
C TYR A 11 -13.19 6.51 3.77
N LEU A 12 -12.01 6.16 3.24
CA LEU A 12 -10.98 7.10 2.83
C LEU A 12 -10.73 6.91 1.33
N CYS A 13 -11.16 7.88 0.54
CA CYS A 13 -10.92 7.92 -0.90
C CYS A 13 -9.75 8.86 -1.18
N VAL A 14 -8.68 8.33 -1.77
CA VAL A 14 -7.51 9.12 -2.19
C VAL A 14 -7.50 9.16 -3.71
N ASP A 15 -7.71 10.35 -4.25
CA ASP A 15 -7.50 10.63 -5.67
C ASP A 15 -6.02 10.94 -5.94
N GLU A 16 -5.57 10.71 -7.17
CA GLU A 16 -4.16 10.78 -7.58
C GLU A 16 -3.23 9.93 -6.68
N GLY A 17 -3.64 8.68 -6.48
CA GLY A 17 -2.98 7.71 -5.61
C GLY A 17 -1.50 7.49 -5.88
N HIS A 18 -1.02 7.79 -7.10
CA HIS A 18 0.41 7.81 -7.41
C HIS A 18 1.22 8.72 -6.47
N ARG A 19 0.62 9.73 -5.82
CA ARG A 19 1.27 10.56 -4.80
C ARG A 19 1.67 9.80 -3.54
N LEU A 20 1.07 8.63 -3.29
CA LEU A 20 1.35 7.77 -2.13
C LEU A 20 2.43 6.72 -2.40
N LYS A 21 2.95 6.62 -3.63
CA LYS A 21 3.98 5.63 -4.01
C LYS A 21 5.26 5.71 -3.17
N ASN A 22 5.56 6.89 -2.64
CA ASN A 22 6.65 7.07 -1.70
C ASN A 22 6.13 6.93 -0.27
N HIS A 23 6.44 5.81 0.38
CA HIS A 23 6.11 5.56 1.79
C HIS A 23 6.62 6.64 2.76
N LYS A 24 7.76 7.29 2.45
CA LYS A 24 8.30 8.38 3.27
C LYS A 24 7.47 9.66 3.17
N CYS A 25 6.47 9.70 2.29
CA CYS A 25 5.56 10.82 2.15
C CYS A 25 4.84 11.10 3.47
N ARG A 26 4.89 12.37 3.89
CA ARG A 26 4.18 12.85 5.08
C ARG A 26 2.67 12.58 5.00
N LEU A 27 2.12 12.52 3.79
CA LEU A 27 0.72 12.22 3.54
C LEU A 27 0.38 10.78 3.95
N THR A 28 1.13 9.79 3.47
CA THR A 28 0.92 8.37 3.81
C THR A 28 0.98 8.15 5.33
N LYS A 29 1.99 8.71 6.00
CA LYS A 29 2.11 8.63 7.47
C LYS A 29 0.92 9.28 8.19
N SER A 30 0.46 10.41 7.66
CA SER A 30 -0.70 11.13 8.21
C SER A 30 -2.01 10.35 8.01
N LEU A 31 -2.19 9.69 6.87
CA LEU A 31 -3.38 8.90 6.56
C LEU A 31 -3.42 7.57 7.33
N ASN A 32 -2.26 6.94 7.56
CA ASN A 32 -2.17 5.72 8.35
C ASN A 32 -2.51 5.91 9.83
N THR A 33 -2.57 7.15 10.32
CA THR A 33 -2.95 7.44 11.72
C THR A 33 -4.47 7.52 11.92
N PHE A 34 -5.27 7.38 10.86
CA PHE A 34 -6.73 7.32 11.00
C PHE A 34 -7.17 5.94 11.51
N PRO A 35 -8.31 5.85 12.21
CA PRO A 35 -8.90 4.58 12.60
C PRO A 35 -9.12 3.62 11.41
N PRO A 36 -9.20 2.30 11.66
CA PRO A 36 -9.50 1.31 10.62
C PRO A 36 -10.77 1.67 9.85
N MET A 37 -10.67 1.70 8.52
CA MET A 37 -11.76 2.06 7.61
C MET A 37 -11.44 1.53 6.21
N ASN A 38 -12.46 1.49 5.35
CA ASN A 38 -12.28 1.09 3.96
C ASN A 38 -11.46 2.14 3.20
N ARG A 39 -10.43 1.71 2.47
CA ARG A 39 -9.56 2.61 1.69
C ARG A 39 -9.79 2.38 0.21
N LEU A 40 -9.98 3.46 -0.54
CA LEU A 40 -10.09 3.45 -1.99
C LEU A 40 -9.00 4.35 -2.57
N LEU A 41 -8.19 3.80 -3.47
CA LEU A 41 -7.16 4.54 -4.19
C LEU A 41 -7.59 4.67 -5.65
N LEU A 42 -7.67 5.92 -6.14
CA LEU A 42 -7.94 6.23 -7.54
C LEU A 42 -6.69 6.85 -8.14
N THR A 43 -6.25 6.37 -9.30
CA THR A 43 -5.09 6.93 -10.00
C THR A 43 -5.29 6.85 -11.50
N GLY A 44 -5.08 7.98 -12.20
CA GLY A 44 -5.14 8.06 -13.66
C GLY A 44 -3.85 7.66 -14.35
N THR A 45 -2.73 7.60 -13.62
CA THR A 45 -1.43 7.18 -14.15
C THR A 45 -1.24 5.68 -13.98
N PRO A 46 -0.75 4.96 -15.01
CA PRO A 46 -0.40 3.56 -14.85
C PRO A 46 0.65 3.44 -13.73
N LEU A 47 0.46 2.42 -12.88
CA LEU A 47 1.37 2.07 -11.80
C LEU A 47 2.77 1.93 -12.39
N GLN A 48 3.72 2.77 -11.98
CA GLN A 48 5.09 2.72 -12.51
C GLN A 48 5.73 1.39 -12.08
N ASN A 49 6.44 0.75 -13.01
CA ASN A 49 6.84 -0.67 -13.04
C ASN A 49 7.82 -1.15 -11.93
N SER A 50 7.82 -0.60 -10.71
CA SER A 50 8.60 -1.15 -9.60
C SER A 50 7.72 -1.88 -8.60
N LEU A 51 8.17 -3.07 -8.20
CA LEU A 51 7.48 -3.90 -7.22
C LEU A 51 7.40 -3.20 -5.86
N ALA A 52 8.42 -2.39 -5.53
CA ALA A 52 8.42 -1.51 -4.37
C ALA A 52 7.27 -0.48 -4.36
N GLU A 53 6.97 0.18 -5.50
CA GLU A 53 5.85 1.13 -5.58
C GLU A 53 4.50 0.42 -5.46
N LEU A 54 4.34 -0.74 -6.12
CA LEU A 54 3.14 -1.57 -5.98
C LEU A 54 2.92 -1.98 -4.52
N TRP A 55 3.95 -2.48 -3.86
CA TRP A 55 3.86 -2.88 -2.47
C TRP A 55 3.53 -1.72 -1.54
N ALA A 56 4.12 -0.54 -1.76
CA ALA A 56 3.81 0.65 -0.97
C ALA A 56 2.32 1.03 -1.07
N LEU A 57 1.72 0.91 -2.27
CA LEU A 57 0.29 1.16 -2.45
C LEU A 57 -0.58 0.06 -1.82
N LEU A 58 -0.18 -1.22 -1.92
CA LEU A 58 -0.88 -2.33 -1.30
C LEU A 58 -0.82 -2.27 0.23
N ASN A 59 0.33 -1.95 0.82
CA ASN A 59 0.49 -1.69 2.25
C ASN A 59 -0.39 -0.52 2.71
N PHE A 60 -0.53 0.53 1.89
CA PHE A 60 -1.47 1.59 2.20
C PHE A 60 -2.93 1.12 2.17
N LEU A 61 -3.33 0.25 1.25
CA LEU A 61 -4.71 -0.24 1.17
C LEU A 61 -5.04 -1.27 2.26
N MET A 62 -4.11 -2.19 2.52
CA MET A 62 -4.27 -3.35 3.41
C MET A 62 -3.02 -3.54 4.27
N PRO A 63 -2.78 -2.66 5.25
CA PRO A 63 -1.59 -2.73 6.09
C PRO A 63 -1.49 -4.08 6.80
N ASP A 64 -2.60 -4.64 7.29
CA ASP A 64 -2.62 -5.90 8.05
C ASP A 64 -2.05 -7.11 7.29
N ILE A 65 -2.08 -7.07 5.96
CA ILE A 65 -1.55 -8.14 5.08
C ILE A 65 -0.10 -7.84 4.67
N PHE A 66 0.25 -6.56 4.48
CA PHE A 66 1.46 -6.10 3.82
C PHE A 66 2.48 -5.41 4.75
N ASP A 67 2.29 -5.43 6.08
CA ASP A 67 3.20 -4.79 7.06
C ASP A 67 4.50 -5.56 7.33
N SER A 68 4.59 -6.78 6.80
CA SER A 68 5.68 -7.72 7.05
C SER A 68 7.04 -7.28 6.48
N LEU A 69 7.04 -6.41 5.48
CA LEU A 69 8.23 -5.67 5.05
C LEU A 69 8.14 -4.27 5.64
N ASN A 70 9.11 -3.92 6.48
CA ASN A 70 9.24 -2.56 6.96
C ASN A 70 9.43 -1.65 5.75
N VAL A 71 8.41 -0.87 5.40
CA VAL A 71 8.33 -0.16 4.11
C VAL A 71 9.50 0.82 3.91
N GLY A 72 10.18 1.19 5.00
CA GLY A 72 11.43 1.95 4.98
C GLY A 72 12.60 1.24 4.28
N GLU A 73 12.66 -0.09 4.37
CA GLU A 73 13.72 -0.94 3.77
C GLU A 73 13.45 -1.24 2.28
N MET A 74 12.25 -0.91 1.79
CA MET A 74 11.82 -1.22 0.42
C MET A 74 12.35 -0.24 -0.63
N GLN A 75 13.06 0.80 -0.20
CA GLN A 75 13.73 1.75 -1.09
C GLN A 75 15.23 1.44 -1.22
N GLU A 76 15.70 0.35 -0.62
CA GLU A 76 17.08 -0.12 -0.74
C GLU A 76 17.27 -0.99 -2.00
N GLU A 77 18.48 -0.99 -2.54
CA GLU A 77 18.87 -1.87 -3.65
C GLU A 77 18.67 -3.35 -3.24
N GLY A 78 18.01 -4.15 -4.08
CA GLY A 78 17.67 -5.55 -3.79
C GLY A 78 16.32 -5.77 -3.08
N SER A 79 15.55 -4.72 -2.83
CA SER A 79 14.19 -4.80 -2.27
C SER A 79 13.24 -5.68 -3.08
N ASP A 80 13.30 -5.60 -4.42
CA ASP A 80 12.48 -6.44 -5.31
C ASP A 80 12.73 -7.95 -5.09
N GLU A 81 13.98 -8.37 -4.89
CA GLU A 81 14.30 -9.78 -4.62
C GLU A 81 13.75 -10.26 -3.27
N ARG A 82 13.73 -9.38 -2.26
CA ARG A 82 13.15 -9.66 -0.95
C ARG A 82 11.63 -9.82 -1.04
N ILE A 83 10.95 -8.92 -1.77
CA ILE A 83 9.51 -9.02 -2.01
C ILE A 83 9.19 -10.32 -2.77
N LEU A 84 9.93 -10.65 -3.83
CA LEU A 84 9.73 -11.88 -4.60
C LEU A 84 9.98 -13.14 -3.78
N ARG A 85 10.95 -13.13 -2.88
CA ARG A 85 11.18 -14.23 -1.94
C ARG A 85 9.98 -14.42 -1.03
N GLN A 86 9.47 -13.32 -0.50
CA GLN A 86 8.33 -13.37 0.40
C GLN A 86 7.03 -13.76 -0.32
N GLU A 87 6.85 -13.37 -1.57
CA GLU A 87 5.75 -13.87 -2.40
C GLU A 87 5.83 -15.37 -2.66
N ARG A 88 7.04 -15.91 -2.86
CA ARG A 88 7.22 -17.37 -2.99
C ARG A 88 6.88 -18.10 -1.70
N GLU A 89 7.13 -17.49 -0.54
CA GLU A 89 6.88 -18.09 0.77
C GLU A 89 5.42 -17.91 1.25
N GLY A 90 4.79 -16.76 0.93
CA GLY A 90 3.45 -16.39 1.42
C GLY A 90 2.32 -16.43 0.38
N GLN A 91 2.64 -16.55 -0.91
CA GLN A 91 1.69 -16.56 -2.04
C GLN A 91 0.66 -15.41 -2.05
N VAL A 92 0.94 -14.29 -1.37
CA VAL A 92 -0.06 -13.25 -1.06
C VAL A 92 -0.53 -12.53 -2.32
N ILE A 93 0.39 -11.99 -3.13
CA ILE A 93 0.05 -11.35 -4.40
C ILE A 93 -0.56 -12.36 -5.35
N SER A 94 -0.04 -13.58 -5.43
CA SER A 94 -0.62 -14.60 -6.32
C SER A 94 -2.06 -14.96 -5.94
N THR A 95 -2.38 -14.98 -4.65
CA THR A 95 -3.71 -15.26 -4.12
C THR A 95 -4.62 -14.07 -4.37
N LEU A 96 -4.16 -12.85 -4.14
CA LEU A 96 -4.93 -11.64 -4.44
C LEU A 96 -5.20 -11.48 -5.94
N MET A 97 -4.24 -11.82 -6.79
CA MET A 97 -4.45 -11.81 -8.25
C MET A 97 -5.48 -12.85 -8.68
N LYS A 98 -5.48 -14.05 -8.09
CA LYS A 98 -6.49 -15.09 -8.34
C LYS A 98 -7.87 -14.70 -7.83
N GLU A 99 -7.96 -14.27 -6.57
CA GLU A 99 -9.22 -14.04 -5.85
C GLU A 99 -9.91 -12.73 -6.28
N PHE A 100 -9.16 -11.66 -6.52
CA PHE A 100 -9.74 -10.35 -6.84
C PHE A 100 -9.65 -9.97 -8.32
N TRP A 101 -8.65 -10.48 -9.05
CA TRP A 101 -8.38 -10.09 -10.44
C TRP A 101 -8.62 -11.21 -11.45
N GLY A 102 -8.88 -12.45 -11.00
CA GLY A 102 -9.27 -13.57 -11.86
C GLY A 102 -8.19 -14.12 -12.80
N PHE A 103 -6.90 -13.86 -12.50
CA PHE A 103 -5.74 -14.42 -13.22
C PHE A 103 -5.14 -15.62 -12.50
#